data_AF-A0AA40FA05-F1
#
_entry.id   AF-A0AA40FA05-F1
#
_cell.length_a   1.000
_cell.length_b   1.000
_cell.length_c   1.000
_cell.angle_alpha   90.00
_cell.angle_beta   90.00
_cell.angle_gamma   90.00
#
_symmetry.space_group_name_H-M   'P 1'
#
loop_
_entity.id
_entity.type
_entity.pdbx_description
1 polymer ?
#
loop_
_entity_poly.entity_id
_entity_poly.type
_entity_poly.pdbx_seq_one_letter_code
_entity_poly.pdbx_strand_id
1 'polypeptide(L)'
;VVGAAWDKANAVADRVRFVNLTFPTTVARLSDTSIRVKSSLMLVPLKTRVEVGLVLEGGEGGEVTVAPEARVVYGEQFNAKKMVDFLEGKVGGRVVAGKKGKGGEAVWSEALVELHGKLLARGQK
;
A
#
# COMPACT_ATOMS: atom_id res chain seq x y z
N VAL A 1 -9.04 -25.44 -5.69
CA VAL A 1 -8.80 -24.18 -6.44
C VAL A 1 -9.56 -22.99 -5.85
N VAL A 2 -10.84 -23.13 -5.47
CA VAL A 2 -11.63 -22.04 -4.85
C VAL A 2 -11.08 -21.58 -3.49
N GLY A 3 -10.71 -22.50 -2.59
CA GLY A 3 -10.23 -22.15 -1.24
C GLY A 3 -8.98 -21.24 -1.22
N ALA A 4 -7.96 -21.56 -2.04
CA ALA A 4 -6.75 -20.76 -2.11
C ALA A 4 -6.98 -19.33 -2.62
N ALA A 5 -7.95 -19.14 -3.52
CA ALA A 5 -8.33 -17.81 -3.99
C ALA A 5 -9.07 -17.01 -2.91
N TRP A 6 -9.95 -17.66 -2.13
CA TRP A 6 -10.60 -17.04 -0.97
C TRP A 6 -9.61 -16.65 0.12
N ASP A 7 -8.61 -17.50 0.40
CA ASP A 7 -7.58 -17.19 1.39
C ASP A 7 -6.77 -15.95 0.99
N LYS A 8 -6.47 -15.79 -0.31
CA LYS A 8 -5.83 -14.57 -0.84
C LYS A 8 -6.75 -13.35 -0.74
N ALA A 9 -8.02 -13.50 -1.08
CA ALA A 9 -8.99 -12.41 -0.96
C ALA A 9 -9.12 -11.93 0.50
N ASN A 10 -9.16 -12.85 1.46
CA ASN A 10 -9.15 -12.53 2.89
C ASN A 10 -7.85 -11.82 3.29
N ALA A 11 -6.69 -12.31 2.83
CA ALA A 11 -5.41 -11.64 3.09
C ALA A 11 -5.37 -10.21 2.53
N VAL A 12 -5.91 -9.97 1.33
CA VAL A 12 -6.07 -8.62 0.78
C VAL A 12 -6.98 -7.78 1.67
N ALA A 13 -8.16 -8.30 2.02
CA ALA A 13 -9.13 -7.59 2.85
C ALA A 13 -8.56 -7.19 4.21
N ASP A 14 -7.82 -8.09 4.87
CA ASP A 14 -7.15 -7.82 6.14
C ASP A 14 -6.08 -6.73 5.99
N ARG A 15 -5.25 -6.78 4.95
CA ARG A 15 -4.23 -5.75 4.69
C ARG A 15 -4.85 -4.39 4.42
N VAL A 16 -5.91 -4.32 3.60
CA VAL A 16 -6.67 -3.09 3.36
C VAL A 16 -7.27 -2.55 4.65
N ARG A 17 -7.82 -3.44 5.49
CA ARG A 17 -8.36 -3.07 6.80
C ARG A 17 -7.28 -2.46 7.69
N PHE A 18 -6.10 -3.07 7.80
CA PHE A 18 -5.01 -2.52 8.62
C PHE A 18 -4.51 -1.16 8.13
N VAL A 19 -4.43 -0.97 6.81
CA VAL A 19 -4.10 0.33 6.22
C VAL A 19 -5.17 1.36 6.57
N ASN A 20 -6.45 1.02 6.44
CA ASN A 20 -7.57 1.91 6.77
C ASN A 20 -7.66 2.27 8.27
N LEU A 21 -7.23 1.38 9.16
CA LEU A 21 -7.13 1.68 10.59
C LEU A 21 -6.00 2.68 10.91
N THR A 22 -5.01 2.81 10.04
CA THR A 22 -3.82 3.64 10.27
C THR A 22 -3.90 4.97 9.53
N PHE A 23 -4.39 4.96 8.28
CA PHE A 23 -4.49 6.12 7.42
C PHE A 23 -5.88 6.20 6.80
N PRO A 24 -6.46 7.41 6.62
CA PRO A 24 -7.68 7.59 5.85
C PRO A 24 -7.51 6.97 4.46
N THR A 25 -8.33 5.96 4.17
CA THR A 25 -8.21 5.11 2.98
C THR A 25 -9.51 5.09 2.18
N THR A 26 -9.39 5.09 0.86
CA THR A 26 -10.52 4.92 -0.07
C THR A 26 -10.17 3.81 -1.06
N VAL A 27 -11.13 2.92 -1.32
CA VAL A 27 -10.99 1.88 -2.33
C VAL A 27 -11.85 2.25 -3.53
N ALA A 28 -11.28 2.21 -4.73
CA ALA A 28 -11.97 2.51 -5.98
C ALA A 28 -11.74 1.39 -7.00
N ARG A 29 -12.78 1.04 -7.74
CA ARG A 29 -12.66 0.16 -8.91
C ARG A 29 -11.95 0.90 -10.03
N LEU A 30 -10.96 0.26 -10.66
CA LEU A 30 -10.31 0.78 -11.87
C LEU A 30 -10.79 0.05 -13.13
N SER A 31 -10.94 -1.27 -13.05
CA SER A 31 -11.48 -2.11 -14.13
C SER A 31 -12.27 -3.30 -13.56
N ASP A 32 -12.64 -4.25 -14.42
CA ASP A 32 -13.25 -5.49 -14.00
C ASP A 32 -12.30 -6.39 -13.20
N THR A 33 -11.00 -6.22 -13.40
CA THR A 33 -9.94 -7.04 -12.78
C THR A 33 -9.02 -6.24 -11.86
N SER A 34 -9.25 -4.93 -11.67
CA SER A 34 -8.36 -4.10 -10.87
C SER A 34 -9.06 -3.11 -9.96
N ILE A 35 -8.48 -2.92 -8.78
CA ILE A 35 -8.91 -1.94 -7.78
C ILE A 35 -7.72 -1.12 -7.30
N ARG A 36 -7.96 0.11 -6.85
CA ARG A 36 -6.96 0.96 -6.22
C ARG A 36 -7.33 1.20 -4.77
N VAL A 37 -6.38 0.94 -3.87
CA VAL A 37 -6.46 1.27 -2.45
C VAL A 37 -5.64 2.52 -2.22
N LYS A 38 -6.29 3.66 -2.01
CA LYS A 38 -5.63 4.96 -1.88
C LYS A 38 -5.65 5.43 -0.43
N SER A 39 -4.47 5.71 0.13
CA SER A 39 -4.26 6.17 1.50
C SER A 39 -3.70 7.58 1.53
N SER A 40 -4.14 8.39 2.49
CA SER A 40 -3.68 9.77 2.67
C SER A 40 -2.75 9.90 3.86
N LEU A 41 -1.47 10.21 3.60
CA LEU A 41 -0.44 10.42 4.60
C LEU A 41 -0.31 11.93 4.88
N MET A 42 -0.77 12.36 6.06
CA MET A 42 -0.65 13.75 6.50
C MET A 42 0.63 13.96 7.30
N LEU A 43 1.51 14.83 6.82
CA LEU A 43 2.75 15.22 7.47
C LEU A 43 2.53 16.57 8.16
N VAL A 44 1.84 16.54 9.31
CA VAL A 44 1.32 17.74 9.99
C VAL A 44 2.38 18.84 10.22
N PRO A 45 3.59 18.55 10.74
CA PRO A 45 4.60 19.58 10.95
C PRO A 45 5.06 20.27 9.66
N LEU A 46 4.99 19.56 8.53
CA LEU A 46 5.44 20.04 7.23
C LEU A 46 4.31 20.70 6.42
N LYS A 47 3.07 20.65 6.92
CA LYS A 47 1.85 21.05 6.18
C LYS A 47 1.78 20.38 4.80
N THR A 48 2.23 19.13 4.72
CA THR A 48 2.34 18.37 3.47
C THR A 48 1.40 17.18 3.49
N ARG A 49 0.71 16.95 2.36
CA ARG A 49 -0.11 15.77 2.16
C ARG A 49 0.44 14.93 1.01
N VAL A 50 0.69 13.67 1.31
CA VAL A 50 1.11 12.66 0.33
C VAL A 50 -0.01 11.65 0.17
N GLU A 51 -0.32 11.28 -1.06
CA GLU A 51 -1.21 10.16 -1.37
C GLU A 51 -0.38 8.98 -1.83
N VAL A 52 -0.70 7.81 -1.28
CA VAL A 52 -0.13 6.53 -1.65
C VAL A 52 -1.26 5.65 -2.20
N GLY A 53 -1.10 5.15 -3.42
CA GLY A 53 -2.00 4.17 -4.03
C GLY A 53 -1.37 2.78 -4.02
N LEU A 54 -2.17 1.75 -3.78
CA LEU A 54 -1.81 0.37 -4.10
C LEU A 54 -2.80 -0.10 -5.17
N VAL A 55 -2.31 -0.30 -6.39
CA VAL A 55 -3.08 -0.88 -7.48
C VAL A 55 -2.99 -2.39 -7.37
N LEU A 56 -4.14 -3.03 -7.23
CA LEU A 56 -4.29 -4.47 -7.15
C LEU A 56 -4.89 -4.95 -8.45
N GLU A 57 -4.24 -5.90 -9.10
CA GLU A 57 -4.69 -6.47 -10.36
C GLU A 57 -4.83 -8.00 -10.21
N GLY A 58 -6.02 -8.48 -10.50
CA GLY A 58 -6.36 -9.90 -10.50
C GLY A 58 -5.91 -10.57 -11.79
N GLY A 59 -5.11 -11.63 -11.66
CA GLY A 59 -4.69 -12.49 -12.75
C GLY A 59 -5.41 -13.84 -12.74
N GLU A 60 -5.06 -14.68 -13.72
CA GLU A 60 -5.54 -16.05 -13.78
C GLU A 60 -5.14 -16.85 -12.53
N GLY A 61 -5.92 -17.88 -12.20
CA GLY A 61 -5.64 -18.73 -11.05
C GLY A 61 -5.75 -18.05 -9.67
N GLY A 62 -6.37 -16.87 -9.61
CA GLY A 62 -6.51 -16.10 -8.36
C GLY A 62 -5.19 -15.47 -7.92
N GLU A 63 -4.28 -15.17 -8.84
CA GLU A 63 -3.14 -14.30 -8.55
C GLU A 63 -3.59 -12.86 -8.35
N VAL A 64 -2.92 -12.15 -7.45
CA VAL A 64 -3.13 -10.72 -7.24
C VAL A 64 -1.77 -10.07 -7.21
N THR A 65 -1.49 -9.21 -8.19
CA THR A 65 -0.30 -8.37 -8.22
C THR A 65 -0.56 -7.07 -7.48
N VAL A 66 0.50 -6.44 -6.98
CA VAL A 66 0.43 -5.17 -6.25
C VAL A 66 1.45 -4.20 -6.84
N ALA A 67 0.96 -3.05 -7.30
CA ALA A 67 1.79 -1.97 -7.83
C ALA A 67 1.57 -0.70 -7.00
N PRO A 68 2.58 -0.23 -6.24
CA PRO A 68 2.50 1.03 -5.51
C PRO A 68 2.54 2.25 -6.41
N GLU A 69 1.83 3.29 -5.99
CA GLU A 69 1.84 4.63 -6.58
C GLU A 69 2.03 5.64 -5.45
N ALA A 70 2.72 6.75 -5.70
CA ALA A 70 2.86 7.82 -4.71
C ALA A 70 2.89 9.19 -5.38
N ARG A 71 2.25 10.17 -4.74
CA ARG A 71 2.30 11.57 -5.18
C ARG A 71 2.16 12.54 -4.01
N VAL A 72 2.77 13.71 -4.14
CA VAL A 72 2.48 14.84 -3.24
C VAL A 72 1.23 15.56 -3.76
N VAL A 73 0.25 15.76 -2.89
CA VAL A 73 -0.97 16.53 -3.22
C VAL A 73 -0.72 18.02 -3.01
N TYR A 74 -0.11 18.38 -1.88
CA TYR A 74 0.30 19.76 -1.56
C TYR A 74 1.41 19.75 -0.52
N GLY A 75 2.11 20.89 -0.39
CA GLY A 75 3.18 21.11 0.57
C GLY A 75 4.57 20.86 -0.02
N GLU A 76 5.49 20.39 0.83
CA GLU A 76 6.86 20.07 0.47
C GLU A 76 6.94 19.01 -0.63
N GLN A 77 7.82 19.24 -1.61
CA GLN A 77 8.00 18.32 -2.72
C GLN A 77 8.92 17.18 -2.31
N PHE A 78 8.35 15.97 -2.28
CA PHE A 78 9.08 14.72 -2.15
C PHE A 78 9.22 14.03 -3.50
N ASN A 79 10.32 13.31 -3.68
CA ASN A 79 10.57 12.57 -4.91
C ASN A 79 9.63 11.36 -4.99
N ALA A 80 8.59 11.46 -5.82
CA ALA A 80 7.59 10.42 -6.03
C ALA A 80 8.19 9.07 -6.42
N LYS A 81 9.17 9.07 -7.32
CA LYS A 81 9.86 7.84 -7.76
C LYS A 81 10.51 7.13 -6.56
N LYS A 82 11.25 7.86 -5.72
CA LYS A 82 11.88 7.27 -4.52
C LYS A 82 10.85 6.73 -3.52
N MET A 83 9.67 7.34 -3.44
CA MET A 83 8.58 6.83 -2.59
C MET A 83 8.03 5.51 -3.14
N VAL A 84 7.82 5.42 -4.46
CA VAL A 84 7.38 4.19 -5.13
C VAL A 84 8.43 3.08 -4.99
N ASP A 85 9.70 3.36 -5.32
CA ASP A 85 10.81 2.39 -5.20
C ASP A 85 10.90 1.82 -3.76
N PHE A 86 10.69 2.67 -2.75
CA PHE A 86 10.66 2.25 -1.35
C PHE A 86 9.48 1.31 -1.04
N LEU A 87 8.29 1.66 -1.53
CA LEU A 87 7.08 0.87 -1.30
C LEU A 87 7.15 -0.48 -2.03
N GLU A 88 7.66 -0.53 -3.26
CA GLU A 88 7.85 -1.77 -4.02
C GLU A 88 8.71 -2.78 -3.26
N GLY A 89 9.81 -2.30 -2.66
CA GLY A 89 10.70 -3.13 -1.83
C GLY A 89 10.08 -3.66 -0.53
N LYS A 90 8.97 -3.07 -0.05
CA LYS A 90 8.34 -3.41 1.23
C LYS A 90 7.01 -4.14 1.09
N VAL A 91 6.16 -3.69 0.17
CA VAL A 91 4.81 -4.21 -0.09
C VAL A 91 4.87 -5.55 -0.83
N GLY A 92 5.91 -5.76 -1.64
CA GLY A 92 6.06 -6.92 -2.50
C GLY A 92 5.13 -6.88 -3.73
N GLY A 93 5.52 -7.56 -4.81
CA GLY A 93 4.79 -7.50 -6.08
C GLY A 93 3.57 -8.43 -6.20
N ARG A 94 3.37 -9.36 -5.25
CA ARG A 94 2.26 -10.33 -5.27
C ARG A 94 1.72 -10.62 -3.87
N VAL A 95 0.44 -10.92 -3.79
CA VAL A 95 -0.20 -11.36 -2.54
C VAL A 95 -0.01 -12.87 -2.35
N VAL A 96 0.67 -13.23 -1.26
CA VAL A 96 0.80 -14.62 -0.80
C VAL A 96 -0.22 -14.85 0.32
N ALA A 97 -1.05 -15.89 0.18
CA ALA A 97 -1.92 -16.38 1.23
C ALA A 97 -1.17 -17.41 2.10
N GLY A 98 -1.15 -17.20 3.41
CA GLY A 98 -0.59 -18.16 4.35
C GLY A 98 -0.63 -17.68 5.79
N LYS A 99 -0.94 -18.57 6.73
CA LYS A 99 -0.71 -18.34 8.16
C LYS A 99 0.80 -18.35 8.41
N LYS A 100 1.36 -17.20 8.82
CA LYS A 100 2.73 -17.04 9.37
C LYS A 100 3.75 -18.05 8.81
N GLY A 101 4.21 -17.82 7.58
CA GLY A 101 5.44 -18.44 7.06
C GLY A 101 6.67 -17.61 7.43
N LYS A 102 7.84 -18.23 7.58
CA LYS A 102 9.13 -17.69 8.07
C LYS A 102 9.79 -16.57 7.22
N GLY A 103 9.01 -15.77 6.50
CA GLY A 103 9.41 -14.54 5.84
C GLY A 103 8.22 -13.58 5.95
N GLY A 104 8.39 -12.51 6.71
CA GLY A 104 7.32 -11.63 7.20
C GLY A 104 6.25 -11.33 6.15
N GLU A 105 5.00 -11.54 6.53
CA GLU A 105 3.85 -11.10 5.74
C GLU A 105 4.02 -9.61 5.44
N ALA A 106 3.94 -9.20 4.17
CA ALA A 106 4.09 -7.80 3.80
C ALA A 106 2.90 -7.01 4.37
N VAL A 107 3.09 -6.44 5.55
CA VAL A 107 2.08 -5.61 6.22
C VAL A 107 2.11 -4.25 5.54
N TRP A 108 1.19 -4.02 4.61
CA TRP A 108 1.12 -2.77 3.84
C TRP A 108 1.05 -1.54 4.75
N SER A 109 0.37 -1.63 5.90
CA SER A 109 0.32 -0.54 6.87
C SER A 109 1.69 -0.22 7.46
N GLU A 110 2.53 -1.21 7.78
CA GLU A 110 3.88 -0.98 8.29
C GLU A 110 4.76 -0.27 7.25
N ALA A 111 4.65 -0.65 5.97
CA ALA A 111 5.35 0.03 4.89
C ALA A 111 4.94 1.51 4.78
N LEU A 112 3.64 1.80 4.90
CA LEU A 112 3.13 3.18 4.88
C LEU A 112 3.54 3.98 6.14
N VAL A 113 3.58 3.35 7.32
CA VAL A 113 4.08 3.97 8.56
C VAL A 113 5.57 4.29 8.45
N GLU A 114 6.38 3.36 7.95
CA GLU A 114 7.81 3.59 7.75
C GLU A 114 8.05 4.71 6.72
N LEU A 115 7.28 4.74 5.63
CA LEU A 115 7.33 5.84 4.66
C LEU A 115 6.97 7.18 5.33
N HIS A 116 5.88 7.23 6.09
CA HIS A 116 5.44 8.43 6.81
C HIS A 116 6.53 8.98 7.74
N GLY A 117 7.15 8.11 8.54
CA GLY A 117 8.26 8.48 9.43
C GLY A 117 9.48 9.00 8.68
N LYS A 118 9.85 8.38 7.55
CA LYS A 118 10.98 8.84 6.71
C LYS A 118 10.73 10.20 6.09
N LEU A 119 9.50 10.48 5.65
CA LEU A 119 9.12 11.77 5.08
C LEU A 119 9.16 12.87 6.14
N LEU A 120 8.63 12.60 7.34
CA LEU A 120 8.71 13.53 8.47
C LEU A 120 10.17 13.87 8.84
N ALA A 121 11.02 12.85 9.02
CA ALA A 121 12.41 13.04 9.39
C ALA A 121 13.23 13.81 8.34
N ARG A 122 12.84 13.72 7.07
CA ARG A 122 13.53 14.40 5.98
C ARG A 122 13.14 15.88 5.86
N GLY A 123 11.87 16.21 6.03
CA GLY A 123 11.39 17.60 5.91
C GLY A 123 11.65 18.46 7.15
N GLN A 124 12.04 17.87 8.27
CA GLN A 124 12.47 18.59 9.48
C GLN A 124 13.93 19.08 9.42
N LYS A 125 14.61 18.90 8.29
CA LYS A 125 15.96 19.46 8.04
C LYS A 125 15.84 20.84 7.43
#